data_AF-A0A815S8F8-F1
#
_entry.id   AF-A0A815S8F8-F1
#
_cell.length_a   1.000
_cell.length_b   1.000
_cell.length_c   1.000
_cell.angle_alpha   90.00
_cell.angle_beta   90.00
_cell.angle_gamma   90.00
#
_symmetry.space_group_name_H-M   'P 1'
#
loop_
_entity.id
_entity.type
_entity.pdbx_description
1 polymer ?
#
loop_
_entity_poly.entity_id
_entity_poly.type
_entity_poly.pdbx_seq_one_letter_code
_entity_poly.pdbx_strand_id
1 'polypeptide(L)'
;MYLTTSISKFDLNNLNGNPFRLGSSKVDWCEPNYVVSEYIAEFWNTVSNIFFFLVPPLMIFLFRPYSKRVANGIAILWILLIIIGIGSVYFHATLSLVGQLVDEISILWVLTIGYALFLPANYLPRSFRVHRHRFVYSCIIFALVITCFSFVYPYANAFALMILGLPAIGFIILHLLRCDNSRIKNLGLHCFLMWVIAVIIWISDRIFCSYWLSISFPYLHSIWHVLILFSSNEGIVVCGYLTIKQQNPQANLHLHFWPNERWKWFALPYLKFHDDNDDDDHFSVSSSSNLSTKSIV
;
A
#
# COMPACT_ATOMS: atom_id res chain seq x y z
N MET A 1 -2.99 -44.93 -5.61
CA MET A 1 -1.55 -44.63 -5.54
C MET A 1 -1.12 -44.00 -6.86
N TYR A 2 -1.50 -42.73 -7.08
CA TYR A 2 -0.99 -41.89 -8.18
C TYR A 2 -1.04 -40.45 -7.69
N LEU A 3 -0.12 -40.13 -6.77
CA LEU A 3 -0.04 -38.84 -6.10
C LEU A 3 1.43 -38.43 -5.96
N THR A 4 2.20 -38.60 -7.03
CA THR A 4 3.62 -38.22 -7.08
C THR A 4 4.06 -38.11 -8.54
N THR A 5 3.87 -36.95 -9.17
CA THR A 5 4.70 -36.44 -10.31
C THR A 5 4.10 -35.15 -10.89
N SER A 6 4.12 -34.05 -10.14
CA SER A 6 4.10 -32.70 -10.76
C SER A 6 4.71 -31.63 -9.87
N ILE A 7 5.85 -31.93 -9.24
CA ILE A 7 6.70 -30.95 -8.54
C ILE A 7 8.10 -30.86 -9.21
N SER A 8 8.30 -31.49 -10.38
CA SER A 8 9.65 -31.67 -10.96
C SER A 8 9.89 -31.05 -12.35
N LYS A 9 9.16 -29.99 -12.71
CA LYS A 9 9.65 -29.02 -13.71
C LYS A 9 9.59 -27.64 -13.07
N PHE A 10 10.70 -27.27 -12.43
CA PHE A 10 11.01 -25.88 -12.14
C PHE A 10 10.85 -25.12 -13.46
N ASP A 11 9.90 -24.17 -13.52
CA ASP A 11 9.42 -23.53 -14.75
C ASP A 11 10.41 -22.45 -15.26
N LEU A 12 11.70 -22.80 -15.31
CA LEU A 12 12.78 -21.99 -15.88
C LEU A 12 12.55 -21.64 -17.35
N ASN A 13 11.63 -22.34 -18.04
CA ASN A 13 11.26 -22.01 -19.41
C ASN A 13 10.52 -20.67 -19.53
N ASN A 14 9.89 -20.17 -18.47
CA ASN A 14 9.30 -18.84 -18.45
C ASN A 14 10.35 -17.70 -18.40
N LEU A 15 11.57 -17.99 -17.91
CA LEU A 15 12.71 -17.07 -17.97
C LEU A 15 13.50 -17.19 -19.28
N ASN A 16 13.26 -18.23 -20.08
CA ASN A 16 13.93 -18.44 -21.38
C ASN A 16 13.29 -17.62 -22.52
N GLY A 17 12.07 -17.10 -22.33
CA GLY A 17 11.44 -16.13 -23.24
C GLY A 17 11.82 -14.70 -22.86
N ASN A 18 11.69 -13.74 -23.79
CA ASN A 18 11.88 -12.33 -23.47
C ASN A 18 10.79 -11.85 -22.47
N PRO A 19 11.12 -11.54 -21.20
CA PRO A 19 10.13 -11.20 -20.18
C PRO A 19 9.52 -9.80 -20.38
N PHE A 20 10.09 -8.99 -21.28
CA PHE A 20 9.54 -7.71 -21.70
C PHE A 20 8.53 -7.85 -22.85
N ARG A 21 8.40 -9.05 -23.45
CA ARG A 21 7.48 -9.27 -24.56
C ARG A 21 6.04 -9.01 -24.08
N LEU A 22 5.24 -8.37 -24.94
CA LEU A 22 3.81 -8.21 -24.72
C LEU A 22 3.13 -9.59 -24.51
N GLY A 23 2.22 -9.67 -23.53
CA GLY A 23 1.53 -10.92 -23.19
C GLY A 23 2.47 -12.06 -22.75
N SER A 24 3.61 -11.73 -22.12
CA SER A 24 4.51 -12.74 -21.54
C SER A 24 4.11 -13.15 -20.12
N SER A 25 3.27 -12.37 -19.44
CA SER A 25 2.69 -12.76 -18.17
C SER A 25 1.71 -13.92 -18.35
N LYS A 26 1.63 -14.80 -17.35
CA LYS A 26 0.58 -15.83 -17.25
C LYS A 26 -0.70 -15.30 -16.61
N VAL A 27 -0.64 -14.10 -16.04
CA VAL A 27 -1.79 -13.43 -15.44
C VAL A 27 -2.43 -12.55 -16.50
N ASP A 28 -3.74 -12.73 -16.66
CA ASP A 28 -4.63 -11.97 -17.55
C ASP A 28 -5.91 -11.75 -16.73
N TRP A 29 -6.41 -10.52 -16.67
CA TRP A 29 -7.60 -10.19 -15.88
C TRP A 29 -8.85 -10.30 -16.74
N CYS A 30 -10.01 -10.02 -16.14
CA CYS A 30 -11.26 -10.24 -16.86
C CYS A 30 -11.50 -9.23 -18.01
N GLU A 31 -10.85 -8.07 -17.98
CA GLU A 31 -11.00 -7.04 -19.01
C GLU A 31 -10.50 -7.55 -20.37
N PRO A 32 -11.32 -7.51 -21.44
CA PRO A 32 -10.89 -7.95 -22.76
C PRO A 32 -9.75 -7.12 -23.35
N ASN A 33 -8.72 -7.83 -23.83
CA ASN A 33 -7.49 -7.23 -24.35
C ASN A 33 -7.70 -6.46 -25.66
N TYR A 34 -7.14 -5.25 -25.73
CA TYR A 34 -7.08 -4.35 -26.89
C TYR A 34 -8.43 -3.93 -27.48
N VAL A 35 -9.52 -3.97 -26.69
CA VAL A 35 -10.87 -3.61 -27.17
C VAL A 35 -11.06 -2.09 -27.29
N VAL A 36 -10.50 -1.31 -26.38
CA VAL A 36 -10.62 0.16 -26.37
C VAL A 36 -9.48 0.85 -27.12
N SER A 37 -8.28 0.24 -27.11
CA SER A 37 -7.06 0.78 -27.72
C SER A 37 -6.20 -0.36 -28.28
N GLU A 38 -5.64 -0.18 -29.47
CA GLU A 38 -4.71 -1.14 -30.09
C GLU A 38 -3.34 -1.19 -29.38
N TYR A 39 -3.04 -0.19 -28.52
CA TYR A 39 -1.75 -0.05 -27.85
C TYR A 39 -1.76 -0.46 -26.38
N ILE A 40 -2.92 -0.54 -25.74
CA ILE A 40 -3.09 -0.81 -24.31
C ILE A 40 -3.94 -2.07 -24.19
N ALA A 41 -3.39 -3.14 -23.63
CA ALA A 41 -4.08 -4.42 -23.50
C ALA A 41 -5.35 -4.27 -22.65
N GLU A 42 -5.24 -3.93 -21.37
CA GLU A 42 -6.38 -3.74 -20.48
C GLU A 42 -6.55 -2.24 -20.18
N PHE A 43 -7.38 -1.56 -20.97
CA PHE A 43 -7.48 -0.10 -20.96
C PHE A 43 -7.95 0.47 -19.62
N TRP A 44 -9.05 -0.05 -19.07
CA TRP A 44 -9.63 0.45 -17.83
C TRP A 44 -8.77 0.08 -16.61
N ASN A 45 -8.19 -1.12 -16.58
CA ASN A 45 -7.23 -1.51 -15.56
C ASN A 45 -5.97 -0.63 -15.60
N THR A 46 -5.53 -0.21 -16.79
CA THR A 46 -4.41 0.72 -16.95
C THR A 46 -4.77 2.13 -16.46
N VAL A 47 -5.90 2.69 -16.93
CA VAL A 47 -6.29 4.08 -16.63
C VAL A 47 -6.70 4.28 -15.17
N SER A 48 -7.30 3.28 -14.52
CA SER A 48 -7.70 3.38 -13.11
C SER A 48 -6.52 3.64 -12.17
N ASN A 49 -5.29 3.31 -12.60
CA ASN A 49 -4.07 3.59 -11.85
C ASN A 49 -3.69 5.08 -11.79
N ILE A 50 -4.38 5.97 -12.52
CA ILE A 50 -4.15 7.42 -12.48
C ILE A 50 -4.13 7.97 -11.04
N PHE A 51 -4.96 7.42 -10.15
CA PHE A 51 -5.03 7.87 -8.76
C PHE A 51 -3.73 7.60 -7.98
N PHE A 52 -2.93 6.60 -8.34
CA PHE A 52 -1.59 6.38 -7.75
C PHE A 52 -0.61 7.51 -8.07
N PHE A 53 -0.89 8.34 -9.07
CA PHE A 53 -0.11 9.52 -9.43
C PHE A 53 -0.70 10.82 -8.86
N LEU A 54 -1.90 10.78 -8.29
CA LEU A 54 -2.58 11.94 -7.73
C LEU A 54 -2.57 11.92 -6.20
N VAL A 55 -3.03 10.81 -5.61
CA VAL A 55 -3.22 10.68 -4.16
C VAL A 55 -1.88 10.67 -3.42
N PRO A 56 -0.89 9.80 -3.73
CA PRO A 56 0.35 9.77 -2.96
C PRO A 56 1.17 11.07 -3.00
N PRO A 57 1.35 11.78 -4.14
CA PRO A 57 2.02 13.08 -4.14
C PRO A 57 1.31 14.13 -3.29
N LEU A 58 -0.02 14.18 -3.35
CA LEU A 58 -0.82 15.07 -2.50
C LEU A 58 -0.66 14.72 -1.02
N MET A 59 -0.62 13.43 -0.69
CA MET A 59 -0.40 12.97 0.68
C MET A 59 0.99 13.32 1.19
N ILE A 60 2.04 13.17 0.36
CA ILE A 60 3.39 13.65 0.68
C ILE A 60 3.39 15.15 0.98
N PHE A 61 2.62 15.95 0.23
CA PHE A 61 2.47 17.38 0.49
C PHE A 61 1.74 17.66 1.81
N LEU A 62 0.57 17.04 2.02
CA LEU A 62 -0.26 17.23 3.22
C LEU A 62 0.44 16.78 4.51
N PHE A 63 1.28 15.74 4.44
CA PHE A 63 2.03 15.22 5.58
C PHE A 63 3.36 15.92 5.86
N ARG A 64 3.75 16.95 5.10
CA ARG A 64 5.01 17.69 5.35
C ARG A 64 5.17 18.15 6.81
N PRO A 65 4.16 18.74 7.48
CA PRO A 65 4.28 19.15 8.88
C PRO A 65 4.53 17.95 9.82
N TYR A 66 3.80 16.86 9.60
CA TYR A 66 3.99 15.61 10.33
C TYR A 66 5.40 15.04 10.16
N SER A 67 5.88 14.95 8.91
CA SER A 67 7.19 14.36 8.58
C SER A 67 8.38 15.16 9.11
N LYS A 68 8.22 16.48 9.30
CA LYS A 68 9.24 17.31 9.98
C LYS A 68 9.46 16.90 11.43
N ARG A 69 8.41 16.46 12.13
CA ARG A 69 8.48 16.07 13.55
C ARG A 69 8.73 14.58 13.74
N VAL A 70 8.21 13.75 12.84
CA VAL A 70 8.29 12.29 12.88
C VAL A 70 9.04 11.87 11.62
N ALA A 71 10.31 11.48 11.77
CA ALA A 71 11.25 11.14 10.70
C ALA A 71 10.59 10.65 9.39
N ASN A 72 11.11 11.09 8.24
CA ASN A 72 10.56 10.97 6.86
C ASN A 72 10.20 9.55 6.35
N GLY A 73 10.23 8.51 7.18
CA GLY A 73 9.94 7.13 6.80
C GLY A 73 8.57 6.93 6.17
N ILE A 74 7.53 7.67 6.59
CA ILE A 74 6.18 7.51 6.00
C ILE A 74 6.14 7.98 4.54
N ALA A 75 6.92 9.01 4.16
CA ALA A 75 6.97 9.49 2.78
C ALA A 75 7.44 8.42 1.80
N ILE A 76 8.29 7.49 2.26
CA ILE A 76 8.77 6.35 1.48
C ILE A 76 7.60 5.45 1.05
N LEU A 77 6.59 5.25 1.91
CA LEU A 77 5.42 4.43 1.57
C LEU A 77 4.61 5.06 0.44
N TRP A 78 4.38 6.37 0.46
CA TRP A 78 3.68 7.05 -0.65
C TRP A 78 4.51 7.04 -1.94
N ILE A 79 5.84 7.17 -1.86
CA ILE A 79 6.71 7.01 -3.04
C ILE A 79 6.57 5.59 -3.62
N LEU A 80 6.56 4.57 -2.77
CA LEU A 80 6.36 3.19 -3.21
C LEU A 80 4.96 2.95 -3.79
N LEU A 81 3.92 3.62 -3.30
CA LEU A 81 2.60 3.60 -3.95
C LEU A 81 2.66 4.17 -5.37
N ILE A 82 3.43 5.24 -5.62
CA ILE A 82 3.65 5.75 -6.99
C ILE A 82 4.34 4.69 -7.85
N ILE A 83 5.34 3.99 -7.30
CA ILE A 83 6.06 2.92 -8.01
C ILE A 83 5.11 1.74 -8.33
N ILE A 84 4.20 1.38 -7.42
CA ILE A 84 3.11 0.43 -7.70
C ILE A 84 2.27 0.92 -8.88
N GLY A 85 1.85 2.18 -8.88
CA GLY A 85 1.10 2.77 -10.01
C GLY A 85 1.86 2.68 -11.34
N ILE A 86 3.17 2.92 -11.35
CA ILE A 86 4.01 2.76 -12.56
C ILE A 86 4.05 1.31 -13.01
N GLY A 87 4.29 0.39 -12.07
CA GLY A 87 4.33 -1.05 -12.34
C GLY A 87 3.00 -1.56 -12.89
N SER A 88 1.90 -1.21 -12.24
CA SER A 88 0.54 -1.60 -12.62
C SER A 88 0.13 -1.01 -13.97
N VAL A 89 0.40 0.28 -14.24
CA VAL A 89 0.18 0.86 -15.59
C VAL A 89 0.95 0.10 -16.64
N TYR A 90 2.24 -0.15 -16.41
CA TYR A 90 3.07 -0.88 -17.38
C TYR A 90 2.60 -2.32 -17.56
N PHE A 91 2.20 -2.99 -16.48
CA PHE A 91 1.66 -4.34 -16.51
C PHE A 91 0.37 -4.41 -17.32
N HIS A 92 -0.66 -3.65 -16.97
CA HIS A 92 -1.97 -3.72 -17.65
C HIS A 92 -1.91 -3.20 -19.09
N ALA A 93 -0.99 -2.30 -19.41
CA ALA A 93 -0.79 -1.88 -20.80
C ALA A 93 -0.15 -2.96 -21.67
N THR A 94 0.73 -3.80 -21.11
CA THR A 94 1.58 -4.72 -21.88
C THR A 94 1.32 -6.21 -21.65
N LEU A 95 0.70 -6.57 -20.52
CA LEU A 95 0.66 -7.91 -19.95
C LEU A 95 2.03 -8.60 -19.94
N SER A 96 3.10 -7.83 -19.69
CA SER A 96 4.46 -8.35 -19.63
C SER A 96 4.80 -8.92 -18.25
N LEU A 97 5.67 -9.94 -18.21
CA LEU A 97 6.14 -10.52 -16.94
C LEU A 97 6.93 -9.48 -16.12
N VAL A 98 7.73 -8.63 -16.77
CA VAL A 98 8.44 -7.55 -16.07
C VAL A 98 7.46 -6.58 -15.43
N GLY A 99 6.40 -6.16 -16.14
CA GLY A 99 5.37 -5.30 -15.57
C GLY A 99 4.71 -5.94 -14.36
N GLN A 100 4.30 -7.20 -14.46
CA GLN A 100 3.72 -7.96 -13.34
C GLN A 100 4.65 -7.94 -12.12
N LEU A 101 5.94 -8.24 -12.32
CA LEU A 101 6.91 -8.30 -11.24
C LEU A 101 7.17 -6.93 -10.61
N VAL A 102 7.27 -5.86 -11.39
CA VAL A 102 7.45 -4.50 -10.86
C VAL A 102 6.25 -4.10 -10.00
N ASP A 103 5.03 -4.39 -10.45
CA ASP A 103 3.80 -4.15 -9.68
C ASP A 103 3.82 -4.94 -8.36
N GLU A 104 3.91 -6.27 -8.43
CA GLU A 104 3.83 -7.16 -7.27
C GLU A 104 4.98 -6.97 -6.27
N ILE A 105 6.22 -6.80 -6.74
CA ILE A 105 7.37 -6.57 -5.87
C ILE A 105 7.22 -5.21 -5.17
N SER A 106 6.72 -4.17 -5.84
CA SER A 106 6.53 -2.87 -5.18
C SER A 106 5.53 -2.95 -4.01
N ILE A 107 4.48 -3.78 -4.14
CA ILE A 107 3.54 -4.09 -3.05
C ILE A 107 4.25 -4.79 -1.88
N LEU A 108 5.11 -5.78 -2.15
CA LEU A 108 5.92 -6.44 -1.11
C LEU A 108 6.76 -5.41 -0.32
N TRP A 109 7.37 -4.46 -1.01
CA TRP A 109 8.19 -3.42 -0.37
C TRP A 109 7.35 -2.45 0.46
N VAL A 110 6.14 -2.07 0.02
CA VAL A 110 5.19 -1.30 0.84
C VAL A 110 4.84 -2.05 2.12
N LEU A 111 4.46 -3.33 2.03
CA LEU A 111 4.08 -4.13 3.20
C LEU A 111 5.24 -4.27 4.18
N THR A 112 6.43 -4.63 3.70
CA THR A 112 7.61 -4.88 4.54
C THR A 112 8.15 -3.61 5.19
N ILE A 113 8.19 -2.48 4.47
CA ILE A 113 8.55 -1.18 5.04
C ILE A 113 7.45 -0.71 6.01
N GLY A 114 6.18 -0.94 5.69
CA GLY A 114 5.05 -0.67 6.59
C GLY A 114 5.21 -1.41 7.92
N TYR A 115 5.57 -2.69 7.90
CA TYR A 115 5.90 -3.45 9.12
C TYR A 115 7.11 -2.85 9.85
N ALA A 116 8.19 -2.51 9.13
CA ALA A 116 9.39 -1.90 9.68
C ALA A 116 9.14 -0.54 10.35
N LEU A 117 8.15 0.21 9.89
CA LEU A 117 7.79 1.53 10.44
C LEU A 117 6.77 1.41 11.59
N PHE A 118 5.71 0.64 11.39
CA PHE A 118 4.53 0.72 12.25
C PHE A 118 4.43 -0.38 13.29
N LEU A 119 5.08 -1.55 13.09
CA LEU A 119 4.94 -2.67 14.01
C LEU A 119 5.58 -2.33 15.37
N PRO A 120 4.81 -2.30 16.48
CA PRO A 120 5.31 -1.79 17.73
C PRO A 120 6.27 -2.75 18.44
N ALA A 121 7.18 -2.17 19.21
CA ALA A 121 8.28 -2.90 19.83
C ALA A 121 7.85 -3.95 20.87
N ASN A 122 6.63 -3.85 21.42
CA ASN A 122 6.07 -4.83 22.37
C ASN A 122 5.61 -6.14 21.70
N TYR A 123 5.35 -6.15 20.40
CA TYR A 123 5.04 -7.38 19.65
C TYR A 123 6.29 -8.10 19.13
N LEU A 124 7.46 -7.52 19.33
CA LEU A 124 8.71 -8.04 18.82
C LEU A 124 9.47 -8.85 19.88
N PRO A 125 10.29 -9.83 19.45
CA PRO A 125 11.28 -10.47 20.32
C PRO A 125 12.18 -9.44 21.01
N ARG A 126 12.68 -9.78 22.21
CA ARG A 126 13.50 -8.88 23.04
C ARG A 126 14.68 -8.24 22.29
N SER A 127 15.36 -9.00 21.42
CA SER A 127 16.50 -8.49 20.61
C SER A 127 16.10 -7.34 19.69
N PHE A 128 14.95 -7.46 19.02
CA PHE A 128 14.40 -6.44 18.13
C PHE A 128 13.80 -5.25 18.87
N ARG A 129 13.26 -5.48 20.07
CA ARG A 129 12.76 -4.41 20.94
C ARG A 129 13.88 -3.50 21.44
N VAL A 130 15.02 -4.07 21.83
CA VAL A 130 16.20 -3.30 22.30
C VAL A 130 16.93 -2.64 21.14
N HIS A 131 17.00 -3.31 19.98
CA HIS A 131 17.72 -2.82 18.80
C HIS A 131 16.80 -2.80 17.58
N ARG A 132 15.98 -1.75 17.46
CA ARG A 132 14.98 -1.62 16.38
C ARG A 132 15.59 -1.71 14.98
N HIS A 133 16.80 -1.20 14.78
CA HIS A 133 17.52 -1.31 13.50
C HIS A 133 17.72 -2.77 13.05
N ARG A 134 17.88 -3.72 13.98
CA ARG A 134 17.99 -5.16 13.63
C ARG A 134 16.70 -5.68 13.01
N PHE A 135 15.55 -5.25 13.52
CA PHE A 135 14.26 -5.60 12.92
C PHE A 135 14.10 -4.98 11.53
N VAL A 136 14.48 -3.71 11.37
CA VAL A 136 14.47 -3.05 10.05
C VAL A 136 15.35 -3.80 9.05
N TYR A 137 16.57 -4.18 9.43
CA TYR A 137 17.44 -5.00 8.58
C TYR A 137 16.84 -6.37 8.28
N SER A 138 16.20 -7.03 9.26
CA SER A 138 15.49 -8.29 9.01
C SER A 138 14.34 -8.12 8.01
N CYS A 139 13.57 -7.03 8.08
CA CYS A 139 12.53 -6.72 7.10
C CYS A 139 13.11 -6.50 5.69
N ILE A 140 14.23 -5.79 5.57
CA ILE A 140 14.90 -5.56 4.29
C ILE A 140 15.43 -6.88 3.71
N ILE A 141 16.11 -7.70 4.52
CA ILE A 141 16.60 -9.02 4.09
C ILE A 141 15.42 -9.90 3.66
N PHE A 142 14.34 -9.92 4.42
CA PHE A 142 13.12 -10.64 4.06
C PHE A 142 12.57 -10.16 2.71
N ALA A 143 12.42 -8.85 2.50
CA ALA A 143 11.93 -8.27 1.25
C ALA A 143 12.82 -8.66 0.07
N LEU A 144 14.15 -8.61 0.22
CA LEU A 144 15.12 -9.01 -0.81
C LEU A 144 15.00 -10.49 -1.14
N VAL A 145 14.94 -11.36 -0.12
CA VAL A 145 14.80 -12.81 -0.30
C VAL A 145 13.49 -13.13 -1.02
N ILE A 146 12.36 -12.58 -0.56
CA ILE A 146 11.07 -12.81 -1.20
C ILE A 146 11.04 -12.23 -2.62
N THR A 147 11.67 -11.08 -2.87
CA THR A 147 11.83 -10.53 -4.22
C THR A 147 12.53 -11.54 -5.15
N CYS A 148 13.60 -12.19 -4.70
CA CYS A 148 14.25 -13.25 -5.48
C CYS A 148 13.32 -14.45 -5.73
N PHE A 149 12.54 -14.86 -4.72
CA PHE A 149 11.56 -15.94 -4.85
C PHE A 149 10.37 -15.58 -5.76
N SER A 150 10.03 -14.29 -5.89
CA SER A 150 8.94 -13.82 -6.77
C SER A 150 9.14 -14.19 -8.25
N PHE A 151 10.39 -14.45 -8.66
CA PHE A 151 10.71 -14.92 -10.02
C PHE A 151 10.48 -16.41 -10.23
N VAL A 152 10.39 -17.22 -9.16
CA VAL A 152 10.27 -18.69 -9.25
C VAL A 152 8.90 -19.11 -9.73
N TYR A 153 7.84 -18.51 -9.16
CA TYR A 153 6.47 -18.79 -9.56
C TYR A 153 5.60 -17.52 -9.52
N PRO A 154 5.78 -16.60 -10.48
CA PRO A 154 5.16 -15.27 -10.45
C PRO A 154 3.64 -15.30 -10.32
N TYR A 155 2.98 -16.30 -10.93
CA TYR A 155 1.53 -16.47 -10.87
C TYR A 155 0.96 -16.54 -9.44
N ALA A 156 1.73 -17.05 -8.46
CA ALA A 156 1.28 -17.15 -7.08
C ALA A 156 1.55 -15.90 -6.22
N ASN A 157 2.34 -14.95 -6.71
CA ASN A 157 2.78 -13.78 -5.93
C ASN A 157 1.60 -12.98 -5.39
N ALA A 158 0.60 -12.68 -6.22
CA ALA A 158 -0.58 -11.92 -5.80
C ALA A 158 -1.30 -12.56 -4.59
N PHE A 159 -1.40 -13.90 -4.55
CA PHE A 159 -1.98 -14.61 -3.40
C PHE A 159 -1.08 -14.54 -2.16
N ALA A 160 0.23 -14.70 -2.34
CA ALA A 160 1.19 -14.57 -1.24
C ALA A 160 1.17 -13.16 -0.63
N LEU A 161 1.05 -12.12 -1.46
CA LEU A 161 0.91 -10.74 -1.03
C LEU A 161 -0.39 -10.50 -0.24
N MET A 162 -1.51 -11.09 -0.69
CA MET A 162 -2.78 -11.01 0.03
C MET A 162 -2.66 -11.60 1.44
N ILE A 163 -2.00 -12.76 1.56
CA ILE A 163 -1.74 -13.42 2.85
C ILE A 163 -0.80 -12.56 3.71
N LEU A 164 0.25 -11.99 3.11
CA LEU A 164 1.19 -11.12 3.80
C LEU A 164 0.54 -9.83 4.33
N GLY A 165 -0.57 -9.37 3.75
CA GLY A 165 -1.35 -8.23 4.23
C GLY A 165 -2.22 -8.52 5.46
N LEU A 166 -2.64 -9.78 5.69
CA LEU A 166 -3.55 -10.13 6.78
C LEU A 166 -3.03 -9.76 8.18
N PRO A 167 -1.74 -9.98 8.54
CA PRO A 167 -1.21 -9.57 9.83
C PRO A 167 -1.26 -8.04 10.04
N ALA A 168 -1.07 -7.24 8.99
CA ALA A 168 -1.18 -5.78 9.08
C ALA A 168 -2.62 -5.35 9.40
N ILE A 169 -3.61 -5.97 8.78
CA ILE A 169 -5.03 -5.72 9.08
C ILE A 169 -5.37 -6.16 10.51
N GLY A 170 -4.95 -7.36 10.92
CA GLY A 170 -5.13 -7.83 12.29
C GLY A 170 -4.50 -6.89 13.32
N PHE A 171 -3.30 -6.39 13.03
CA PHE A 171 -2.61 -5.38 13.84
C PHE A 171 -3.44 -4.09 13.96
N ILE A 172 -3.91 -3.53 12.85
CA ILE A 172 -4.73 -2.31 12.83
C ILE A 172 -5.99 -2.51 13.68
N ILE A 173 -6.74 -3.61 13.47
CA ILE A 173 -7.98 -3.91 14.21
C ILE A 173 -7.72 -3.97 15.71
N LEU A 174 -6.71 -4.74 16.15
CA LEU A 174 -6.40 -4.89 17.57
C LEU A 174 -6.07 -3.56 18.26
N HIS A 175 -5.43 -2.62 17.56
CA HIS A 175 -5.10 -1.31 18.11
C HIS A 175 -6.28 -0.35 18.06
N LEU A 176 -7.10 -0.40 17.00
CA LEU A 176 -8.33 0.37 16.92
C LEU A 176 -9.31 0.01 18.03
N LEU A 177 -9.41 -1.27 18.41
CA LEU A 177 -10.24 -1.71 19.55
C LEU A 177 -9.83 -1.04 20.88
N ARG A 178 -8.55 -0.68 21.03
CA ARG A 178 -8.00 0.00 22.21
C ARG A 178 -7.90 1.53 22.07
N CYS A 179 -8.25 2.09 20.92
CA CYS A 179 -8.10 3.52 20.65
C CYS A 179 -9.29 4.32 21.20
N ASP A 180 -9.08 5.35 22.00
CA ASP A 180 -10.21 6.16 22.51
C ASP A 180 -10.76 7.17 21.49
N ASN A 181 -9.97 7.50 20.46
CA ASN A 181 -10.34 8.50 19.46
C ASN A 181 -11.34 7.92 18.44
N SER A 182 -12.61 8.32 18.56
CA SER A 182 -13.69 7.88 17.68
C SER A 182 -13.47 8.25 16.20
N ARG A 183 -12.80 9.38 15.90
CA ARG A 183 -12.50 9.76 14.50
C ARG A 183 -11.55 8.77 13.85
N ILE A 184 -10.52 8.34 14.58
CA ILE A 184 -9.54 7.35 14.11
C ILE A 184 -10.16 5.96 14.02
N LYS A 185 -11.02 5.58 14.98
CA LYS A 185 -11.81 4.35 14.90
C LYS A 185 -12.66 4.27 13.65
N ASN A 186 -13.40 5.34 13.34
CA ASN A 186 -14.23 5.39 12.13
C ASN A 186 -13.41 5.32 10.85
N LEU A 187 -12.27 6.04 10.80
CA LEU A 187 -11.35 5.96 9.67
C LEU A 187 -10.79 4.54 9.49
N GLY A 188 -10.37 3.91 10.59
CA GLY A 188 -9.87 2.54 10.56
C GLY A 188 -10.92 1.50 10.16
N LEU A 189 -12.18 1.68 10.58
CA LEU A 189 -13.29 0.86 10.12
C LEU A 189 -13.55 1.04 8.62
N HIS A 190 -13.54 2.29 8.14
CA HIS A 190 -13.69 2.58 6.72
C HIS A 190 -12.57 1.94 5.89
N CYS A 191 -11.32 2.11 6.31
CA CYS A 191 -10.14 1.47 5.72
C CYS A 191 -10.33 -0.05 5.61
N PHE A 192 -10.79 -0.70 6.69
CA PHE A 192 -11.04 -2.13 6.73
C PHE A 192 -12.18 -2.57 5.78
N LEU A 193 -13.31 -1.86 5.78
CA LEU A 193 -14.44 -2.16 4.91
C LEU A 193 -14.06 -2.01 3.44
N MET A 194 -13.35 -0.93 3.08
CA MET A 194 -12.84 -0.71 1.73
C MET A 194 -11.88 -1.83 1.33
N TRP A 195 -10.98 -2.26 2.21
CA TRP A 195 -10.10 -3.41 1.95
C TRP A 195 -10.89 -4.69 1.69
N VAL A 196 -11.87 -5.02 2.54
CA VAL A 196 -12.70 -6.22 2.36
C VAL A 196 -13.46 -6.20 1.04
N ILE A 197 -14.10 -5.08 0.71
CA ILE A 197 -14.83 -4.92 -0.56
C ILE A 197 -13.88 -5.06 -1.73
N ALA A 198 -12.70 -4.45 -1.65
CA ALA A 198 -11.67 -4.60 -2.64
C ALA A 198 -11.34 -6.10 -2.82
N VAL A 199 -11.06 -6.85 -1.75
CA VAL A 199 -10.64 -8.26 -1.85
C VAL A 199 -11.74 -9.10 -2.48
N ILE A 200 -13.00 -8.85 -2.13
CA ILE A 200 -14.15 -9.51 -2.74
C ILE A 200 -14.21 -9.23 -4.25
N ILE A 201 -14.02 -7.98 -4.66
CA ILE A 201 -14.01 -7.58 -6.07
C ILE A 201 -12.86 -8.24 -6.84
N TRP A 202 -11.66 -8.27 -6.25
CA TRP A 202 -10.49 -8.93 -6.83
C TRP A 202 -10.70 -10.44 -7.03
N ILE A 203 -11.25 -11.11 -6.02
CA ILE A 203 -11.58 -12.54 -6.10
C ILE A 203 -12.68 -12.76 -7.16
N SER A 204 -13.67 -11.88 -7.18
CA SER A 204 -14.82 -11.98 -8.08
C SER A 204 -14.42 -11.82 -9.54
N ASP A 205 -13.53 -10.87 -9.85
CA ASP A 205 -12.96 -10.66 -11.18
C ASP A 205 -12.29 -11.96 -11.68
N ARG A 206 -11.52 -12.63 -10.81
CA ARG A 206 -10.77 -13.84 -11.16
C ARG A 206 -11.62 -15.09 -11.28
N ILE A 207 -12.52 -15.34 -10.31
CA ILE A 207 -13.28 -16.60 -10.25
C ILE A 207 -14.52 -16.53 -11.14
N PHE A 208 -15.19 -15.39 -11.19
CA PHE A 208 -16.47 -15.23 -11.88
C PHE A 208 -16.35 -14.45 -13.19
N CYS A 209 -15.18 -14.43 -13.82
CA CYS A 209 -14.97 -13.64 -15.04
C CYS A 209 -16.00 -13.94 -16.15
N SER A 210 -16.31 -15.21 -16.41
CA SER A 210 -17.31 -15.59 -17.41
C SER A 210 -18.70 -14.98 -17.15
N TYR A 211 -19.05 -14.76 -15.88
CA TYR A 211 -20.29 -14.09 -15.50
C TYR A 211 -20.21 -12.58 -15.75
N TRP A 212 -19.11 -11.93 -15.37
CA TRP A 212 -18.93 -10.49 -15.59
C TRP A 212 -18.88 -10.14 -17.08
N LEU A 213 -18.28 -11.01 -17.90
CA LEU A 213 -18.31 -10.89 -19.35
C LEU A 213 -19.74 -11.03 -19.92
N SER A 214 -20.55 -11.96 -19.41
CA SER A 214 -21.91 -12.18 -19.93
C SER A 214 -22.85 -11.00 -19.70
N ILE A 215 -22.61 -10.20 -18.66
CA ILE A 215 -23.34 -8.96 -18.38
C ILE A 215 -22.61 -7.70 -18.87
N SER A 216 -21.52 -7.86 -19.65
CA SER A 216 -20.72 -6.76 -20.21
C SER A 216 -20.15 -5.79 -19.16
N PHE A 217 -19.74 -6.32 -17.99
CA PHE A 217 -19.10 -5.55 -16.92
C PHE A 217 -17.77 -6.16 -16.43
N PRO A 218 -16.74 -6.34 -17.29
CA PRO A 218 -15.48 -6.96 -16.94
C PRO A 218 -14.47 -5.99 -16.29
N TYR A 219 -14.93 -4.98 -15.56
CA TYR A 219 -14.11 -3.88 -15.06
C TYR A 219 -13.87 -3.93 -13.55
N LEU A 220 -14.13 -5.08 -12.91
CA LEU A 220 -13.99 -5.22 -11.47
C LEU A 220 -12.55 -4.99 -11.00
N HIS A 221 -11.56 -5.49 -11.74
CA HIS A 221 -10.17 -5.25 -11.38
C HIS A 221 -9.77 -3.76 -11.40
N SER A 222 -10.36 -2.97 -12.31
CA SER A 222 -10.14 -1.51 -12.32
C SER A 222 -10.66 -0.83 -11.05
N ILE A 223 -11.77 -1.30 -10.50
CA ILE A 223 -12.36 -0.82 -9.23
C ILE A 223 -11.48 -1.25 -8.05
N TRP A 224 -10.91 -2.46 -8.11
CA TRP A 224 -9.94 -2.93 -7.11
C TRP A 224 -8.77 -1.96 -6.94
N HIS A 225 -8.16 -1.45 -8.03
CA HIS A 225 -7.07 -0.47 -7.96
C HIS A 225 -7.43 0.77 -7.14
N VAL A 226 -8.63 1.31 -7.38
CA VAL A 226 -9.10 2.50 -6.68
C VAL A 226 -9.31 2.19 -5.20
N LEU A 227 -10.07 1.15 -4.88
CA LEU A 227 -10.40 0.80 -3.50
C LEU A 227 -9.15 0.46 -2.67
N ILE A 228 -8.21 -0.32 -3.24
CA ILE A 228 -7.00 -0.73 -2.53
C ILE A 228 -6.05 0.44 -2.29
N LEU A 229 -5.96 1.41 -3.22
CA LEU A 229 -5.19 2.63 -3.02
C LEU A 229 -5.76 3.46 -1.87
N PHE A 230 -7.06 3.75 -1.88
CA PHE A 230 -7.68 4.55 -0.82
C PHE A 230 -7.57 3.84 0.52
N SER A 231 -7.86 2.54 0.58
CA SER A 231 -7.69 1.74 1.81
C SER A 231 -6.24 1.76 2.31
N SER A 232 -5.25 1.56 1.42
CA SER A 232 -3.83 1.61 1.79
C SER A 232 -3.42 2.98 2.32
N ASN A 233 -3.91 4.06 1.70
CA ASN A 233 -3.66 5.41 2.15
C ASN A 233 -4.23 5.67 3.54
N GLU A 234 -5.48 5.30 3.80
CA GLU A 234 -6.09 5.39 5.13
C GLU A 234 -5.35 4.53 6.16
N GLY A 235 -4.93 3.33 5.78
CA GLY A 235 -4.13 2.43 6.61
C GLY A 235 -2.80 3.06 7.04
N ILE A 236 -2.10 3.74 6.13
CA ILE A 236 -0.86 4.48 6.44
C ILE A 236 -1.14 5.59 7.47
N VAL A 237 -2.23 6.34 7.29
CA VAL A 237 -2.63 7.43 8.19
C VAL A 237 -2.98 6.88 9.59
N VAL A 238 -3.81 5.84 9.66
CA VAL A 238 -4.20 5.19 10.92
C VAL A 238 -2.98 4.65 11.64
N CYS A 239 -2.10 3.93 10.94
CA CYS A 239 -0.86 3.43 11.51
C CYS A 239 0.05 4.55 12.02
N GLY A 240 0.23 5.63 11.26
CA GLY A 240 0.99 6.80 11.70
C GLY A 240 0.46 7.41 13.00
N TYR A 241 -0.87 7.58 13.11
CA TYR A 241 -1.49 8.07 14.34
C TYR A 241 -1.26 7.12 15.53
N LEU A 242 -1.50 5.83 15.33
CA LEU A 242 -1.37 4.81 16.38
C LEU A 242 0.08 4.69 16.88
N THR A 243 1.06 4.71 15.97
CA THR A 243 2.48 4.67 16.31
C THR A 243 2.87 5.86 17.19
N ILE A 244 2.45 7.08 16.85
CA ILE A 244 2.76 8.26 17.65
C ILE A 244 2.07 8.24 19.00
N LYS A 245 0.78 7.90 19.05
CA LYS A 245 0.06 7.81 20.33
C LYS A 245 0.60 6.71 21.25
N GLN A 246 1.17 5.65 20.70
CA GLN A 246 1.84 4.63 21.49
C GLN A 246 3.18 5.10 22.06
N GLN A 247 3.98 5.84 21.27
CA GLN A 247 5.28 6.37 21.71
C GLN A 247 5.12 7.56 22.68
N ASN A 248 4.14 8.42 22.42
CA ASN A 248 3.83 9.58 23.23
C ASN A 248 2.29 9.75 23.33
N PRO A 249 1.64 9.19 24.37
CA PRO A 249 0.20 9.30 24.58
C PRO A 249 -0.31 10.74 24.63
N GLN A 250 0.52 11.66 25.13
CA GLN A 250 0.20 13.09 25.28
C GLN A 250 0.44 13.92 24.01
N ALA A 251 0.95 13.31 22.92
CA ALA A 251 1.18 14.02 21.67
C ALA A 251 -0.11 14.66 21.14
N ASN A 252 -0.09 15.97 20.89
CA ASN A 252 -1.26 16.72 20.43
C ASN A 252 -1.45 16.59 18.90
N LEU A 253 -1.82 15.37 18.47
CA LEU A 253 -1.93 14.98 17.07
C LEU A 253 -3.41 14.86 16.66
N HIS A 254 -3.80 15.53 15.59
CA HIS A 254 -5.17 15.57 15.10
C HIS A 254 -5.32 15.01 13.68
N LEU A 255 -6.48 14.40 13.43
CA LEU A 255 -6.90 13.96 12.10
C LEU A 255 -7.63 15.11 11.39
N HIS A 256 -7.21 15.40 10.17
CA HIS A 256 -7.82 16.39 9.28
C HIS A 256 -8.21 15.74 7.95
N PHE A 257 -9.11 16.39 7.20
CA PHE A 257 -9.58 15.90 5.91
C PHE A 257 -9.44 16.97 4.82
N TRP A 258 -8.78 16.62 3.71
CA TRP A 258 -8.65 17.48 2.53
C TRP A 258 -9.63 17.06 1.42
N PRO A 259 -10.30 17.99 0.72
CA PRO A 259 -10.16 19.44 0.81
C PRO A 259 -10.99 20.08 1.93
N ASN A 260 -11.93 19.34 2.53
CA ASN A 260 -12.74 19.86 3.62
C ASN A 260 -13.21 18.74 4.58
N GLU A 261 -13.60 19.15 5.80
CA GLU A 261 -14.12 18.27 6.86
C GLU A 261 -15.57 17.79 6.64
N ARG A 262 -16.28 18.31 5.63
CA ARG A 262 -17.69 17.95 5.37
C ARG A 262 -17.80 16.62 4.63
N TRP A 263 -16.91 16.36 3.67
CA TRP A 263 -16.95 15.17 2.81
C TRP A 263 -16.06 14.05 3.32
N LYS A 264 -16.20 13.66 4.59
CA LYS A 264 -15.29 12.73 5.29
C LYS A 264 -15.07 11.38 4.59
N TRP A 265 -16.07 10.90 3.84
CA TRP A 265 -16.01 9.61 3.13
C TRP A 265 -15.25 9.65 1.80
N PHE A 266 -15.08 10.83 1.20
CA PHE A 266 -14.38 11.02 -0.08
C PHE A 266 -13.15 11.94 0.06
N ALA A 267 -12.93 12.49 1.25
CA ALA A 267 -11.81 13.36 1.54
C ALA A 267 -10.57 12.54 1.93
N LEU A 268 -9.40 13.09 1.64
CA LEU A 268 -8.12 12.47 2.00
C LEU A 268 -7.77 12.79 3.46
N PRO A 269 -7.65 11.78 4.32
CA PRO A 269 -7.30 11.98 5.72
C PRO A 269 -5.82 12.26 5.87
N TYR A 270 -5.45 13.22 6.73
CA TYR A 270 -4.05 13.49 7.06
C TYR A 270 -3.86 13.93 8.50
N LEU A 271 -2.63 13.88 8.99
CA LEU A 271 -2.29 14.18 10.38
C LEU A 271 -1.52 15.50 10.48
N LYS A 272 -1.90 16.33 11.45
CA LYS A 272 -1.21 17.59 11.78
C LYS A 272 -1.09 17.71 13.30
N PHE A 273 0.03 18.24 13.79
CA PHE A 273 0.16 18.57 15.21
C PHE A 273 -0.55 19.90 15.48
N HIS A 274 -1.16 20.05 16.65
CA HIS A 274 -1.96 21.25 16.97
C HIS A 274 -1.16 22.56 16.82
N ASP A 275 0.10 22.58 17.27
CA ASP A 275 0.94 23.79 17.22
C ASP A 275 1.36 24.16 15.79
N ASP A 276 1.15 23.30 14.79
CA ASP A 276 1.39 23.67 13.39
C ASP A 276 0.27 24.57 12.84
N ASN A 277 -0.78 24.88 13.61
CA ASN A 277 -1.80 25.87 13.24
C ASN A 277 -1.32 27.32 13.42
N ASP A 278 -0.31 27.57 14.26
CA ASP A 278 0.16 28.93 14.56
C ASP A 278 1.15 29.47 13.50
N ASP A 279 1.72 28.59 12.67
CA ASP A 279 2.68 28.98 11.61
C ASP A 279 2.01 29.47 10.32
N ASP A 280 0.72 29.19 10.10
CA ASP A 280 -0.01 29.66 8.91
C ASP A 280 -0.63 31.07 9.12
N ASP A 281 -0.75 31.55 10.37
CA ASP A 281 -1.27 32.89 10.72
C ASP A 281 -0.16 33.93 11.02
N HIS A 282 1.12 33.54 11.04
CA HIS A 282 2.24 34.43 11.34
C HIS A 282 3.20 34.64 10.18
N PHE A 283 2.69 35.19 9.07
CA PHE A 283 3.52 36.01 8.16
C PHE A 283 3.67 37.43 8.73
N SER A 284 4.18 37.54 9.97
CA SER A 284 4.68 38.81 10.51
C SER A 284 5.63 38.60 11.70
N VAL A 285 6.92 38.76 11.41
CA VAL A 285 7.96 39.34 12.28
C VAL A 285 8.53 38.51 13.45
N SER A 286 9.85 38.27 13.33
CA SER A 286 10.91 38.18 14.36
C SER A 286 11.32 36.82 14.96
N SER A 287 12.50 36.40 14.49
CA SER A 287 13.72 35.96 15.20
C SER A 287 13.64 35.06 16.46
N SER A 288 14.24 33.88 16.27
CA SER A 288 15.19 33.17 17.15
C SER A 288 14.76 32.73 18.55
N SER A 289 14.68 31.41 18.75
CA SER A 289 15.47 30.74 19.80
C SER A 289 15.47 29.21 19.62
N ASN A 290 16.67 28.65 19.79
CA ASN A 290 17.06 27.24 19.72
C ASN A 290 16.11 26.27 20.47
N LEU A 291 15.72 25.18 19.81
CA LEU A 291 15.31 23.95 20.48
C LEU A 291 16.16 22.75 20.05
N SER A 292 16.68 22.08 21.07
CA SER A 292 17.50 20.88 21.05
C SER A 292 16.83 19.73 20.31
N THR A 293 17.45 19.30 19.22
CA THR A 293 17.17 18.05 18.50
C THR A 293 17.70 16.87 19.30
N LYS A 294 16.82 16.15 20.00
CA LYS A 294 17.01 14.72 20.24
C LYS A 294 16.32 13.97 19.11
N SER A 295 17.12 13.47 18.17
CA SER A 295 16.66 12.53 17.17
C SER A 295 16.15 11.27 17.87
N ILE A 296 14.89 10.92 17.60
CA ILE A 296 14.30 9.66 17.99
C ILE A 296 14.59 8.68 16.85
N VAL A 297 15.45 7.71 17.12
CA VAL A 297 15.67 6.49 16.32
C VAL A 297 15.41 5.30 17.23
#